data_AF-A0A183CWX9-F1
#
_entry.id   AF-A0A183CWX9-F1
#
_cell.length_a   1.000
_cell.length_b   1.000
_cell.length_c   1.000
_cell.angle_alpha   90.00
_cell.angle_beta   90.00
_cell.angle_gamma   90.00
#
_symmetry.space_group_name_H-M   'P 1'
#
loop_
_entity.id
_entity.type
_entity.pdbx_description
1 polymer ?
#
loop_
_entity_poly.entity_id
_entity_poly.type
_entity_poly.pdbx_seq_one_letter_code
_entity_poly.pdbx_strand_id
1 'polypeptide(L)'
;MASSLLHTTSHSDGKDGTLSSNDGQLQRSTCPDGVKWIMDIFEDCVDTDLKLIGFSIGFVSLFLWFLPLIPQVIKNYRIKRCEGLSVYFLLFWLTGDTCNMVGAMLANQQPIQKILGVYYVVQDLLVLSQYFYYSHIYKRRSKGFFFSKNPFEEAN
;
A
#
# COMPACT_ATOMS: atom_id res chain seq x y z
N MET A 1 25.27 16.12 -24.76
CA MET A 1 26.62 15.90 -24.20
C MET A 1 26.41 15.32 -22.81
N ALA A 2 26.62 14.06 -22.50
CA ALA A 2 27.22 12.96 -23.22
C ALA A 2 26.41 11.68 -22.99
N SER A 3 26.41 10.85 -24.02
CA SER A 3 26.01 9.45 -23.99
C SER A 3 27.08 8.64 -23.24
N SER A 4 26.66 7.46 -22.77
CA SER A 4 27.48 6.25 -22.62
C SER A 4 28.34 6.11 -21.36
N LEU A 5 27.99 5.15 -20.50
CA LEU A 5 28.80 3.95 -20.19
C LEU A 5 28.30 3.27 -18.91
N LEU A 6 27.49 2.22 -19.05
CA LEU A 6 27.63 1.02 -18.22
C LEU A 6 27.28 -0.17 -19.10
N HIS A 7 28.35 -0.78 -19.59
CA HIS A 7 28.39 -1.98 -20.39
C HIS A 7 28.65 -3.13 -19.43
N THR A 8 27.70 -4.04 -19.25
CA THR A 8 27.96 -5.35 -18.67
C THR A 8 27.14 -6.40 -19.41
N THR A 9 27.87 -7.08 -20.30
CA THR A 9 27.85 -8.52 -20.57
C THR A 9 26.52 -9.16 -20.92
N SER A 10 26.38 -9.38 -22.23
CA SER A 10 25.64 -10.47 -22.85
C SER A 10 25.88 -11.81 -22.14
N HIS A 11 24.81 -12.48 -21.74
CA HIS A 11 24.76 -13.94 -21.68
C HIS A 11 23.61 -14.37 -22.58
N SER A 12 23.94 -14.99 -23.71
CA SER A 12 22.99 -15.64 -24.61
C SER A 12 22.26 -16.75 -23.87
N ASP A 13 20.95 -16.86 -24.11
CA ASP A 13 20.32 -18.12 -24.54
C ASP A 13 18.89 -17.86 -25.06
N GLY A 14 18.62 -18.32 -26.29
CA GLY A 14 17.27 -18.74 -26.70
C GLY A 14 16.38 -17.77 -27.48
N LYS A 15 16.63 -17.64 -28.79
CA LYS A 15 15.65 -17.60 -29.91
C LYS A 15 14.48 -16.60 -29.87
N ASP A 16 14.65 -15.47 -30.57
CA ASP A 16 14.00 -15.17 -31.87
C ASP A 16 14.06 -13.66 -32.15
N GLY A 17 15.12 -13.27 -32.84
CA GLY A 17 15.31 -11.93 -33.37
C GLY A 17 14.76 -11.83 -34.79
N THR A 18 13.46 -11.56 -34.92
CA THR A 18 12.90 -10.76 -36.02
C THR A 18 11.46 -10.43 -35.67
N LEU A 19 11.19 -9.27 -35.08
CA LEU A 19 9.84 -8.71 -35.07
C LEU A 19 9.93 -7.21 -35.29
N SER A 20 9.27 -6.80 -36.36
CA SER A 20 9.24 -5.48 -36.95
C SER A 20 8.60 -4.49 -35.97
N SER A 21 8.88 -3.20 -36.10
CA SER A 21 8.35 -2.15 -35.21
C SER A 21 6.80 -2.05 -35.16
N ASN A 22 6.07 -2.84 -35.95
CA ASN A 22 4.61 -3.03 -35.85
C ASN A 22 4.18 -4.16 -34.90
N ASP A 23 5.06 -5.13 -34.62
CA ASP A 23 4.76 -6.27 -33.77
C ASP A 23 4.93 -5.99 -32.27
N GLY A 24 5.69 -4.95 -31.91
CA GLY A 24 5.87 -4.51 -30.52
C GLY A 24 4.59 -3.93 -29.88
N GLN A 25 3.61 -3.49 -30.68
CA GLN A 25 2.28 -3.13 -30.20
C GLN A 25 1.36 -4.36 -30.11
N LEU A 26 1.49 -5.32 -31.03
CA LEU A 26 0.70 -6.55 -31.07
C LEU A 26 1.10 -7.56 -29.96
N GLN A 27 2.39 -7.61 -29.61
CA GLN A 27 2.90 -8.39 -28.47
C GLN A 27 2.47 -7.79 -27.13
N ARG A 28 2.16 -6.48 -27.06
CA ARG A 28 1.55 -5.90 -25.86
C ARG A 28 0.09 -6.36 -25.68
N SER A 29 -0.62 -6.63 -26.78
CA SER A 29 -1.97 -7.17 -26.77
C SER A 29 -2.05 -8.70 -26.69
N THR A 30 -0.97 -9.42 -26.95
CA THR A 30 -0.96 -10.89 -26.94
C THR A 30 0.35 -11.36 -26.30
N CYS A 31 0.25 -11.91 -25.09
CA CYS A 31 1.37 -12.48 -24.33
C CYS A 31 1.32 -14.02 -24.43
N PRO A 32 1.73 -14.63 -25.57
CA PRO A 32 1.51 -16.06 -25.84
C PRO A 32 2.35 -16.97 -24.96
N ASP A 33 3.60 -16.59 -24.70
CA ASP A 33 4.57 -17.36 -23.92
C ASP A 33 4.65 -16.91 -22.45
N GLY A 34 3.85 -15.91 -22.07
CA GLY A 34 3.84 -15.38 -20.73
C GLY A 34 2.90 -16.11 -19.78
N VAL A 35 3.09 -15.82 -18.50
CA VAL A 35 2.29 -16.41 -17.43
C VAL A 35 0.86 -15.82 -17.45
N LYS A 36 -0.10 -16.59 -17.97
CA LYS A 36 -1.49 -16.12 -18.21
C LYS A 36 -2.18 -15.50 -16.99
N TRP A 37 -2.02 -16.08 -15.80
CA TRP A 37 -2.68 -15.56 -14.60
C TRP A 37 -2.17 -14.17 -14.18
N ILE A 38 -0.91 -13.83 -14.49
CA ILE A 38 -0.35 -12.51 -14.21
C ILE A 38 -0.98 -11.48 -15.14
N MET A 39 -1.19 -11.84 -16.40
CA MET A 39 -1.86 -10.98 -17.37
C MET A 39 -3.31 -10.69 -16.96
N ASP A 40 -4.05 -11.70 -16.50
CA ASP A 40 -5.45 -11.54 -16.12
C ASP A 40 -5.64 -10.67 -14.86
N ILE A 41 -4.66 -10.66 -13.95
CA ILE A 41 -4.78 -9.97 -12.64
C ILE A 41 -4.06 -8.62 -12.61
N PHE A 42 -2.85 -8.57 -13.17
CA PHE A 42 -1.98 -7.40 -13.12
C PHE A 42 -1.99 -6.60 -14.42
N GLU A 43 -2.63 -7.10 -15.49
CA GLU A 43 -2.62 -6.52 -16.84
C GLU A 43 -1.19 -6.34 -17.39
N ASP A 44 -0.25 -7.18 -16.94
CA ASP A 44 1.16 -7.14 -17.30
C ASP A 44 1.61 -8.44 -17.99
N CYS A 45 2.46 -8.31 -19.01
CA CYS A 45 3.06 -9.43 -19.71
C CYS A 45 4.44 -9.78 -19.13
N VAL A 46 4.52 -10.96 -18.48
CA VAL A 46 5.73 -11.54 -17.90
C VAL A 46 6.07 -12.84 -18.64
N ASP A 47 7.05 -12.75 -19.54
CA ASP A 47 7.47 -13.78 -20.50
C ASP A 47 8.92 -14.24 -20.29
N THR A 48 9.80 -13.36 -19.82
CA THR A 48 11.21 -13.68 -19.54
C THR A 48 11.44 -14.05 -18.07
N ASP A 49 12.37 -14.99 -17.81
CA ASP A 49 12.80 -15.36 -16.45
C ASP A 49 13.23 -14.16 -15.60
N LEU A 50 13.90 -13.18 -16.20
CA LEU A 50 14.30 -11.96 -15.50
C LEU A 50 13.10 -11.13 -15.04
N LYS A 51 12.06 -11.01 -15.87
CA LYS A 51 10.81 -10.30 -15.49
C LYS A 51 10.08 -11.06 -14.40
N LEU A 52 10.09 -12.40 -14.44
CA LEU A 52 9.46 -13.24 -13.42
C LEU A 52 10.16 -13.12 -12.05
N ILE A 53 11.50 -13.09 -12.04
CA ILE A 53 12.28 -12.87 -10.81
C ILE A 53 12.00 -11.46 -10.27
N GLY A 54 12.04 -10.44 -11.15
CA GLY A 54 11.74 -9.06 -10.76
C GLY A 54 10.34 -8.91 -10.16
N PHE A 55 9.34 -9.50 -10.80
CA PHE A 55 7.96 -9.55 -10.29
C PHE A 55 7.88 -10.25 -8.93
N SER A 56 8.51 -11.42 -8.78
CA SER A 56 8.48 -12.20 -7.54
C SER A 56 9.13 -11.45 -6.37
N ILE A 57 10.30 -10.84 -6.58
CA ILE A 57 10.98 -10.04 -5.56
C ILE A 57 10.14 -8.81 -5.19
N GLY A 58 9.57 -8.11 -6.19
CA GLY A 58 8.68 -6.98 -5.97
C GLY A 58 7.45 -7.36 -5.15
N PHE A 59 6.85 -8.51 -5.44
CA PHE A 59 5.67 -9.01 -4.73
C PHE A 59 5.98 -9.41 -3.28
N VAL A 60 7.12 -10.06 -3.04
CA VAL A 60 7.59 -10.37 -1.67
C VAL A 60 7.86 -9.09 -0.89
N SER A 61 8.51 -8.10 -1.51
CA SER A 61 8.75 -6.78 -0.91
C SER A 61 7.44 -6.10 -0.51
N LEU A 62 6.44 -6.13 -1.40
CA LEU A 62 5.11 -5.59 -1.15
C LEU A 62 4.44 -6.25 0.07
N PHE A 63 4.53 -7.58 0.21
CA PHE A 63 4.01 -8.26 1.39
C PHE A 63 4.71 -7.88 2.69
N LEU A 64 6.04 -7.83 2.66
CA LEU A 64 6.84 -7.43 3.83
C LEU A 64 6.50 -6.01 4.26
N TRP A 65 6.18 -5.14 3.29
CA TRP A 65 5.79 -3.76 3.55
C TRP A 65 4.45 -3.63 4.30
N PHE A 66 3.53 -4.60 4.19
CA PHE A 66 2.27 -4.60 4.97
C PHE A 66 2.41 -5.10 6.41
N LEU A 67 3.38 -5.98 6.69
CA LEU A 67 3.53 -6.61 8.00
C LEU A 67 3.63 -5.64 9.19
N PRO A 68 4.31 -4.48 9.11
CA PRO A 68 4.43 -3.53 10.21
C PRO A 68 3.09 -2.95 10.71
N LEU A 69 2.02 -3.00 9.92
CA LEU A 69 0.72 -2.50 10.35
C LEU A 69 0.13 -3.34 11.50
N ILE A 70 0.27 -4.66 11.44
CA ILE A 70 -0.30 -5.60 12.41
C ILE A 70 0.21 -5.34 13.84
N PRO A 71 1.54 -5.29 14.10
CA PRO A 71 2.03 -5.03 15.45
C PRO A 71 1.63 -3.64 15.95
N GLN A 72 1.52 -2.64 15.06
CA GLN A 72 1.10 -1.29 15.43
C GLN A 72 -0.36 -1.27 15.93
N VAL A 73 -1.27 -1.92 15.20
CA VAL A 73 -2.69 -2.04 15.56
C VAL A 73 -2.86 -2.79 16.88
N ILE A 74 -2.12 -3.90 17.06
CA ILE A 74 -2.17 -4.69 18.30
C ILE A 74 -1.63 -3.89 19.48
N LYS A 75 -0.51 -3.19 19.31
CA LYS A 75 0.09 -2.37 20.37
C LYS A 75 -0.88 -1.29 20.82
N ASN A 76 -1.45 -0.51 19.89
CA ASN A 76 -2.46 0.51 20.17
C ASN A 76 -3.67 -0.08 20.91
N TYR A 77 -4.12 -1.28 20.50
CA TYR A 77 -5.22 -1.96 21.17
C TYR A 77 -4.89 -2.36 22.62
N ARG A 78 -3.65 -2.79 22.90
CA ARG A 78 -3.21 -3.19 24.25
C ARG A 78 -2.99 -2.00 25.18
N ILE A 79 -2.33 -0.95 24.71
CA ILE A 79 -1.98 0.22 25.55
C ILE A 79 -3.15 1.21 25.71
N LYS A 80 -4.22 1.05 24.91
CA LYS A 80 -5.44 1.90 24.94
C LYS A 80 -5.13 3.39 24.74
N ARG A 81 -4.03 3.69 24.05
CA ARG A 81 -3.54 5.03 23.71
C ARG A 81 -2.78 4.93 22.39
N CYS A 82 -2.77 6.01 21.63
CA CYS A 82 -1.94 6.16 20.45
C CYS A 82 -0.81 7.14 20.80
N GLU A 83 0.18 6.67 21.56
CA GLU A 83 1.36 7.47 21.89
C GLU A 83 2.40 7.30 20.77
N GLY A 84 2.92 8.41 20.24
CA GLY A 84 3.98 8.42 19.22
C GLY A 84 3.57 8.75 17.78
N LEU A 85 2.30 9.04 17.50
CA LEU A 85 1.83 9.45 16.16
C LEU A 85 1.05 10.79 16.22
N SER A 86 1.40 11.74 15.36
CA SER A 86 0.71 13.03 15.25
C SER A 86 -0.61 12.89 14.48
N VAL A 87 -1.72 13.38 15.06
CA VAL A 87 -3.03 13.33 14.40
C VAL A 87 -3.07 14.15 13.11
N TYR A 88 -2.37 15.29 13.06
CA TYR A 88 -2.30 16.11 11.85
C TYR A 88 -1.53 15.40 10.74
N PHE A 89 -0.49 14.64 11.11
CA PHE A 89 0.23 13.80 10.16
C PHE A 89 -0.68 12.71 9.58
N LEU A 90 -1.49 12.05 10.43
CA LEU A 90 -2.47 11.06 9.97
C LEU A 90 -3.53 11.63 9.03
N LEU A 91 -4.05 12.83 9.32
CA LEU A 91 -5.04 13.47 8.44
C LEU A 91 -4.44 13.88 7.09
N PHE A 92 -3.21 14.38 7.10
CA PHE A 92 -2.48 14.69 5.88
C PHE A 92 -2.19 13.43 5.06
N TRP A 93 -1.78 12.35 5.74
CA TRP A 93 -1.53 11.07 5.09
C TRP A 93 -2.79 10.50 4.45
N LEU A 94 -3.91 10.46 5.17
CA LEU A 94 -5.21 10.06 4.63
C LEU A 94 -5.59 10.86 3.38
N THR A 95 -5.35 12.17 3.40
CA THR A 95 -5.61 13.04 2.25
C THR A 95 -4.70 12.67 1.08
N GLY A 96 -3.41 12.49 1.33
CA GLY A 96 -2.43 12.06 0.33
C GLY A 96 -2.79 10.72 -0.31
N ASP A 97 -3.14 9.73 0.51
CA ASP A 97 -3.49 8.38 0.05
C ASP A 97 -4.81 8.38 -0.72
N THR A 98 -5.77 9.21 -0.31
CA THR A 98 -7.02 9.42 -1.06
C THR A 98 -6.74 10.07 -2.42
N CYS A 99 -5.93 11.13 -2.47
CA CYS A 99 -5.54 11.75 -3.73
C CYS A 99 -4.75 10.78 -4.63
N ASN A 100 -3.87 9.97 -4.07
CA ASN A 100 -3.11 8.95 -4.79
C ASN A 100 -4.04 7.90 -5.41
N MET A 101 -5.01 7.39 -4.63
CA MET A 101 -6.03 6.45 -5.11
C MET A 101 -6.88 7.05 -6.24
N VAL A 102 -7.36 8.28 -6.07
CA VAL A 102 -8.14 8.99 -7.11
C VAL A 102 -7.31 9.20 -8.36
N GLY A 103 -6.04 9.59 -8.23
CA GLY A 103 -5.10 9.71 -9.34
C GLY A 103 -4.93 8.39 -10.10
N ALA A 104 -4.76 7.28 -9.40
CA ALA A 104 -4.64 5.94 -10.00
C ALA A 104 -5.91 5.52 -10.75
N MET A 105 -7.09 5.90 -10.24
CA MET A 105 -8.37 5.67 -10.92
C MET A 105 -8.50 6.52 -12.19
N LEU A 106 -8.21 7.82 -12.11
CA LEU A 106 -8.29 8.75 -13.23
C LEU A 106 -7.32 8.40 -14.35
N ALA A 107 -6.11 7.98 -14.00
CA ALA A 107 -5.07 7.60 -14.95
C ALA A 107 -5.22 6.16 -15.49
N ASN A 108 -6.28 5.43 -15.10
CA ASN A 108 -6.48 4.01 -15.43
C ASN A 108 -5.20 3.17 -15.22
N GLN A 109 -4.55 3.35 -14.07
CA GLN A 109 -3.37 2.58 -13.72
C GLN A 109 -3.66 1.08 -13.55
N GLN A 110 -2.59 0.28 -13.46
CA GLN A 110 -2.67 -1.16 -13.27
C GLN A 110 -3.62 -1.52 -12.11
N PRO A 111 -4.41 -2.60 -12.22
CA PRO A 111 -5.39 -2.99 -11.21
C PRO A 111 -4.81 -3.11 -9.81
N ILE A 112 -3.57 -3.61 -9.69
CA ILE A 112 -2.89 -3.74 -8.41
C ILE A 112 -2.69 -2.38 -7.72
N GLN A 113 -2.30 -1.33 -8.45
CA GLN A 113 -2.08 0.00 -7.88
C GLN A 113 -3.39 0.60 -7.34
N LYS A 114 -4.50 0.36 -8.03
CA LYS A 114 -5.84 0.77 -7.57
C LYS A 114 -6.23 0.03 -6.28
N ILE A 115 -6.02 -1.28 -6.22
CA ILE A 115 -6.32 -2.10 -5.02
C ILE A 115 -5.46 -1.65 -3.83
N LEU A 116 -4.18 -1.39 -4.05
CA LEU A 116 -3.28 -0.88 -3.02
C LEU A 116 -3.71 0.50 -2.49
N GLY A 117 -4.12 1.40 -3.37
CA GLY A 117 -4.65 2.71 -2.97
C GLY A 117 -5.86 2.60 -2.06
N VAL A 118 -6.81 1.71 -2.39
CA VAL A 118 -7.98 1.44 -1.52
C VAL A 118 -7.53 0.87 -0.17
N TYR A 119 -6.59 -0.07 -0.17
CA TYR A 119 -6.06 -0.66 1.05
C TYR A 119 -5.43 0.39 1.98
N TYR A 120 -4.66 1.35 1.45
CA TYR A 120 -4.06 2.44 2.25
C TYR A 120 -5.08 3.36 2.90
N VAL A 121 -6.08 3.79 2.14
CA VAL A 121 -7.16 4.62 2.69
C VAL A 121 -7.88 3.89 3.83
N VAL A 122 -8.18 2.60 3.67
CA VAL A 122 -8.80 1.78 4.73
C VAL A 122 -7.88 1.69 5.96
N GLN A 123 -6.59 1.43 5.75
CA GLN A 123 -5.60 1.35 6.81
C GLN A 123 -5.54 2.66 7.63
N ASP A 124 -5.51 3.81 6.96
CA ASP A 124 -5.48 5.12 7.60
C ASP A 124 -6.74 5.38 8.43
N LEU A 125 -7.91 5.03 7.89
CA LEU A 125 -9.18 5.14 8.61
C LEU A 125 -9.21 4.25 9.86
N LEU A 126 -8.65 3.04 9.81
CA LEU A 126 -8.55 2.16 10.97
C LEU A 126 -7.69 2.78 12.08
N VAL A 127 -6.50 3.31 11.73
CA VAL A 127 -5.60 3.94 12.70
C VAL A 127 -6.19 5.23 13.25
N LEU A 128 -6.81 6.05 12.39
CA LEU A 128 -7.49 7.29 12.80
C LEU A 128 -8.69 7.00 13.71
N SER A 129 -9.46 5.95 13.41
CA SER A 129 -10.57 5.48 14.25
C SER A 129 -10.08 5.04 15.63
N GLN A 130 -8.98 4.26 15.70
CA GLN A 130 -8.36 3.90 16.98
C GLN A 130 -7.94 5.14 17.78
N TYR A 131 -7.30 6.11 17.12
CA TYR A 131 -6.92 7.37 17.76
C TYR A 131 -8.13 8.11 18.32
N PHE A 132 -9.19 8.27 17.52
CA PHE A 132 -10.39 8.99 17.93
C PHE A 132 -11.09 8.28 19.10
N TYR A 133 -11.22 6.95 19.04
CA TYR A 133 -11.81 6.14 20.10
C TYR A 133 -11.08 6.28 21.44
N TYR A 134 -9.75 6.13 21.45
CA TYR A 134 -8.97 6.21 22.68
C TYR A 134 -8.78 7.65 23.19
N SER A 135 -8.73 8.63 22.30
CA SER A 135 -8.56 10.04 22.69
C SER A 135 -9.86 10.65 23.22
N HIS A 136 -10.99 10.42 22.56
CA HIS A 136 -12.26 11.10 22.87
C HIS A 136 -13.23 10.25 23.70
N ILE A 137 -13.40 8.96 23.38
CA ILE A 137 -14.44 8.13 24.00
C ILE A 137 -13.93 7.52 25.31
N TYR A 138 -12.73 6.94 25.30
CA TYR A 138 -12.16 6.31 26.50
C TYR A 138 -11.93 7.31 27.65
N LYS A 139 -11.37 8.50 27.35
CA LYS A 139 -11.18 9.55 28.36
C LYS A 139 -12.50 10.07 28.95
N ARG A 140 -13.55 10.21 28.14
CA ARG A 140 -14.89 10.62 28.62
C ARG A 140 -15.47 9.61 29.61
N ARG A 141 -15.29 8.31 29.37
CA ARG A 141 -15.77 7.25 30.27
C ARG A 141 -15.06 7.25 31.64
N SER A 142 -13.77 7.58 31.68
CA SER A 142 -13.02 7.72 32.94
C SER A 142 -13.46 8.95 33.76
N LYS A 143 -13.74 10.09 33.12
CA LYS A 143 -14.27 11.27 33.82
C LYS A 143 -15.69 11.06 34.36
N GLY A 144 -16.56 10.39 33.60
CA GLY A 144 -17.92 10.06 34.04
C GLY A 144 -17.95 9.12 35.26
N PHE A 145 -17.02 8.16 35.33
CA PHE A 145 -16.90 7.28 36.49
C PHE A 145 -16.34 8.00 37.73
N PHE A 146 -15.37 8.91 37.56
CA PHE A 146 -14.82 9.70 38.67
C PHE A 146 -15.85 10.70 39.22
N PHE A 147 -16.58 11.40 38.35
CA PHE A 147 -17.65 12.31 38.76
C PHE A 147 -18.79 11.58 39.49
N SER A 148 -19.15 10.37 39.03
CA SER A 148 -20.14 9.53 39.73
C SER A 148 -19.66 9.04 41.12
N LYS A 149 -18.35 9.04 41.40
CA LYS A 149 -17.80 8.63 42.70
C LYS A 149 -17.62 9.77 43.70
N ASN A 150 -17.66 11.03 43.26
CA ASN A 150 -17.49 12.20 44.13
C ASN A 150 -18.74 13.11 44.24
N PRO A 151 -19.97 12.61 44.46
CA PRO A 151 -21.11 13.50 44.71
C PRO A 151 -21.13 14.13 46.12
N PHE A 152 -20.17 13.83 47.00
CA PHE A 152 -20.20 14.22 48.42
C PHE A 152 -19.20 15.33 48.82
N GLU A 153 -18.35 15.80 47.90
CA GLU A 153 -17.31 16.82 48.19
C GLU A 153 -17.62 18.19 47.57
N GLU A 154 -18.88 18.45 47.22
CA GLU A 154 -19.41 19.80 46.93
C GLU A 154 -20.55 20.20 47.89
N ALA A 155 -20.80 19.41 48.94
CA ALA A 155 -21.88 19.65 49.90
C ALA A 155 -21.42 20.05 51.31
N ASN A 156 -20.13 20.34 51.53
CA ASN A 156 -19.61 20.82 52.81
C ASN A 156 -18.45 21.81 52.64
#